data_AF-A0A2D4JW39-F1
#
_entry.id   AF-A0A2D4JW39-F1
#
_cell.length_a   1.000
_cell.length_b   1.000
_cell.length_c   1.000
_cell.angle_alpha   90.00
_cell.angle_beta   90.00
_cell.angle_gamma   90.00
#
_symmetry.space_group_name_H-M   'P 1'
#
loop_
_entity.id
_entity.type
_entity.pdbx_description
1 polymer ?
#
loop_
_entity_poly.entity_id
_entity_poly.type
_entity_poly.pdbx_seq_one_letter_code
_entity_poly.pdbx_strand_id
1 'polypeptide(L)'
;EVYKERLFGKKYVWFLIGWYADNWFRIKDANINCTEEEMREAVEGHITTEIVMLNPENTRSISNMTSAEFIEKLTKRVEKSPEETGGFQEAPLAYDAIWALALALNKTSAELVKKGLRLEDFN
;
A
#
# COMPACT_ATOMS: atom_id res chain seq x y z
N GLU A 1 19.16 -8.57 17.17
CA GLU A 1 19.66 -7.78 18.32
C GLU A 1 18.69 -7.68 19.48
N VAL A 2 17.47 -7.13 19.34
CA VAL A 2 16.47 -7.03 20.45
C VAL A 2 16.25 -8.35 21.20
N TYR A 3 16.20 -9.47 20.48
CA TYR A 3 16.13 -10.81 21.08
C TYR A 3 17.34 -11.11 21.98
N LYS A 4 18.55 -10.90 21.47
CA LYS A 4 19.83 -11.18 22.14
C LYS A 4 20.00 -10.32 23.40
N GLU A 5 19.54 -9.07 23.34
CA GLU A 5 19.55 -8.11 24.46
C GLU A 5 18.36 -8.28 25.43
N ARG A 6 17.45 -9.22 25.16
CA ARG A 6 16.23 -9.46 25.97
C ARG A 6 15.38 -8.20 26.20
N LEU A 7 15.29 -7.34 25.17
CA LEU A 7 14.51 -6.10 25.17
C LEU A 7 13.08 -6.30 24.64
N PHE A 8 12.39 -7.33 25.16
CA PHE A 8 11.03 -7.69 24.79
C PHE A 8 10.28 -8.34 25.97
N GLY A 9 9.01 -8.69 25.78
CA GLY A 9 8.17 -9.30 26.81
C GLY A 9 7.41 -8.27 27.64
N LYS A 10 6.93 -8.68 28.83
CA LYS A 10 5.88 -7.94 29.59
C LYS A 10 6.17 -6.48 29.95
N LYS A 11 7.42 -6.03 29.86
CA LYS A 11 7.86 -4.67 30.26
C LYS A 11 8.13 -3.75 29.07
N TYR A 12 8.07 -4.25 27.85
CA TYR A 12 8.42 -3.51 26.64
C TYR A 12 7.29 -3.60 25.62
N VAL A 13 6.93 -2.46 25.04
CA VAL A 13 5.98 -2.38 23.93
C VAL A 13 6.66 -1.63 22.81
N TRP A 14 6.68 -2.25 21.63
CA TRP A 14 7.24 -1.66 20.41
C TRP A 14 6.12 -1.08 19.56
N PHE A 15 6.31 0.15 19.08
CA PHE A 15 5.46 0.77 18.07
C PHE A 15 6.18 0.73 16.73
N LEU A 16 5.58 0.06 15.75
CA LEU A 16 6.13 -0.10 14.41
C LEU A 16 5.18 0.50 13.37
N ILE A 17 5.70 0.64 12.15
CA ILE A 17 4.89 0.94 10.96
C ILE A 17 4.17 -0.32 10.49
N GLY A 18 2.94 -0.18 10.00
CA GLY A 18 2.11 -1.31 9.53
C GLY A 18 2.26 -1.69 8.05
N TRP A 19 3.23 -1.12 7.33
CA TRP A 19 3.44 -1.42 5.89
C TRP A 19 4.40 -2.58 5.64
N TYR A 20 4.88 -3.25 6.69
CA TYR A 20 5.64 -4.48 6.50
C TYR A 20 4.70 -5.62 6.10
N ALA A 21 5.19 -6.48 5.21
CA ALA A 21 4.44 -7.64 4.77
C ALA A 21 4.05 -8.52 5.97
N ASP A 22 2.90 -9.17 5.85
CA ASP A 22 2.51 -10.21 6.78
C ASP A 22 3.62 -11.27 6.86
N ASN A 23 3.94 -11.70 8.08
CA ASN A 23 4.99 -12.69 8.33
C ASN A 23 6.41 -12.25 7.89
N TRP A 24 6.70 -10.95 7.76
CA TRP A 24 8.04 -10.45 7.40
C TRP A 24 9.19 -11.05 8.23
N PHE A 25 8.95 -11.33 9.52
CA PHE A 25 9.94 -11.90 10.45
C PHE A 25 10.23 -13.40 10.22
N ARG A 26 9.47 -14.08 9.36
CA ARG A 26 9.69 -15.48 8.96
C ARG A 26 10.60 -15.61 7.74
N ILE A 27 10.84 -14.51 7.03
CA ILE A 27 11.68 -14.50 5.84
C ILE A 27 13.14 -14.71 6.25
N LYS A 28 13.76 -15.75 5.69
CA LYS A 28 15.16 -16.08 6.00
C LYS A 28 16.11 -15.00 5.47
N ASP A 29 16.90 -14.42 6.36
CA ASP A 29 17.98 -13.49 6.05
C ASP A 29 19.32 -14.09 6.49
N ALA A 30 20.26 -14.22 5.55
CA ALA A 30 21.59 -14.78 5.82
C ALA A 30 22.44 -13.91 6.76
N ASN A 31 22.09 -12.63 6.93
CA ASN A 31 22.79 -11.69 7.79
C ASN A 31 22.27 -11.69 9.23
N ILE A 32 21.16 -12.40 9.51
CA ILE A 32 20.53 -12.45 10.82
C ILE A 32 20.83 -13.80 11.46
N ASN A 33 21.60 -13.77 12.55
CA ASN A 33 21.88 -14.95 13.37
C ASN A 33 20.81 -15.13 14.47
N CYS A 34 19.56 -15.23 14.07
CA CYS A 34 18.41 -15.60 14.90
C CYS A 34 17.54 -16.58 14.11
N THR A 35 16.93 -17.55 14.79
CA THR A 35 15.92 -18.43 14.20
C THR A 35 14.57 -17.72 14.07
N GLU A 36 13.67 -18.25 13.24
CA GLU A 36 12.30 -17.75 13.12
C GLU A 36 11.57 -17.73 14.48
N GLU A 37 11.77 -18.75 15.32
CA GLU A 37 11.16 -18.84 16.64
C GLU A 37 11.65 -17.75 17.60
N GLU A 38 12.96 -17.45 17.57
CA GLU A 38 13.55 -16.37 18.36
C GLU A 38 13.03 -15.00 17.89
N MET A 39 12.90 -14.82 16.58
CA MET A 39 12.33 -13.59 16.02
C MET A 39 10.85 -13.44 16.40
N ARG A 40 10.06 -14.52 16.31
CA ARG A 40 8.65 -14.58 16.71
C ARG A 40 8.46 -14.18 18.17
N GLU A 41 9.32 -14.68 19.07
CA GLU A 41 9.30 -14.30 20.48
C GLU A 41 9.63 -12.81 20.69
N ALA A 42 10.59 -12.28 19.92
CA ALA A 42 11.04 -10.90 20.06
C ALA A 42 10.03 -9.85 19.59
N VAL A 43 9.23 -10.17 18.55
CA VAL A 43 8.24 -9.26 17.98
C VAL A 43 6.86 -9.39 18.62
N GLU A 44 6.66 -10.32 19.55
CA GLU A 44 5.36 -10.56 20.17
C GLU A 44 4.82 -9.31 20.89
N GLY A 45 3.55 -8.97 20.64
CA GLY A 45 2.86 -7.87 21.32
C GLY A 45 3.26 -6.46 20.89
N HIS A 46 3.93 -6.29 19.74
CA HIS A 46 4.12 -4.97 19.15
C HIS A 46 2.80 -4.38 18.62
N ILE A 47 2.72 -3.06 18.56
CA ILE A 47 1.60 -2.32 18.00
C ILE A 47 2.04 -1.71 16.67
N THR A 48 1.24 -1.89 15.63
CA THR A 48 1.44 -1.23 14.34
C THR A 48 0.42 -0.12 14.14
N THR A 49 0.83 0.90 13.38
CA THR A 49 -0.09 1.90 12.82
C THR A 49 0.08 1.98 11.32
N GLU A 50 -1.03 1.99 10.59
CA GLU A 50 -1.07 2.12 9.14
C GLU A 50 -2.19 3.07 8.71
N ILE A 51 -2.21 3.38 7.40
CA ILE A 51 -3.22 4.22 6.78
C ILE A 51 -4.09 3.32 5.92
N VAL A 52 -5.41 3.43 6.08
CA VAL A 52 -6.35 2.75 5.20
C VAL A 52 -6.36 3.43 3.83
N MET A 53 -5.90 2.72 2.79
CA MET A 53 -5.79 3.25 1.42
C MET A 53 -7.00 2.95 0.53
N LEU A 54 -7.99 2.22 1.06
CA LEU A 54 -9.16 1.76 0.32
C LEU A 54 -10.44 2.15 1.07
N ASN A 55 -11.41 2.75 0.37
CA ASN A 55 -12.69 3.08 0.99
C ASN A 55 -13.41 1.79 1.45
N PRO A 56 -13.74 1.61 2.75
CA PRO A 56 -14.43 0.43 3.24
C PRO A 56 -15.92 0.40 2.88
N GLU A 57 -16.51 1.53 2.48
CA GLU A 57 -17.91 1.60 2.11
C GLU A 57 -18.17 1.00 0.73
N ASN A 58 -19.33 0.36 0.57
CA ASN A 58 -19.76 -0.21 -0.71
C ASN A 58 -20.40 0.84 -1.64
N THR A 59 -19.69 1.94 -1.85
CA THR A 59 -20.10 3.04 -2.75
C THR A 59 -19.32 2.99 -4.05
N ARG A 60 -19.96 3.40 -5.16
CA ARG A 60 -19.29 3.49 -6.47
C ARG A 60 -18.52 4.81 -6.58
N SER A 61 -17.29 4.75 -7.07
CA SER A 61 -16.43 5.90 -7.33
C SER A 61 -16.71 6.54 -8.71
N ILE A 62 -15.92 7.54 -9.11
CA ILE A 62 -16.03 8.21 -10.42
C ILE A 62 -15.89 7.25 -11.61
N SER A 63 -15.15 6.15 -11.45
CA SER A 63 -15.01 5.11 -12.47
C SER A 63 -16.21 4.15 -12.51
N ASN A 64 -17.28 4.45 -11.77
CA ASN A 64 -18.46 3.61 -11.58
C ASN A 64 -18.12 2.21 -11.02
N MET A 65 -17.10 2.11 -10.16
CA MET A 65 -16.61 0.86 -9.58
C MET A 65 -16.57 0.96 -8.04
N THR A 66 -16.86 -0.14 -7.35
CA THR A 66 -16.67 -0.22 -5.89
C THR A 66 -15.25 -0.69 -5.54
N SER A 67 -14.82 -0.46 -4.30
CA SER A 67 -13.52 -0.95 -3.80
C SER A 67 -13.36 -2.48 -3.98
N ALA A 68 -14.42 -3.26 -3.73
CA ALA A 68 -14.37 -4.71 -3.87
C ALA A 68 -14.22 -5.15 -5.34
N GLU A 69 -14.94 -4.52 -6.26
CA GLU A 69 -14.82 -4.77 -7.70
C GLU A 69 -13.42 -4.43 -8.22
N PHE A 70 -12.81 -3.34 -7.72
CA PHE A 70 -11.43 -2.96 -8.04
C PHE A 70 -10.44 -4.04 -7.61
N ILE A 71 -10.51 -4.47 -6.34
CA ILE A 71 -9.62 -5.51 -5.81
C ILE A 71 -9.79 -6.82 -6.57
N GLU A 72 -11.02 -7.27 -6.84
CA GLU A 72 -11.26 -8.48 -7.63
C GLU A 72 -10.61 -8.39 -9.02
N LYS A 73 -10.73 -7.23 -9.68
CA LYS A 73 -10.14 -6.99 -10.99
C LYS A 73 -8.62 -6.94 -10.96
N LEU A 74 -8.03 -6.35 -9.91
CA LEU A 74 -6.59 -6.29 -9.72
C LEU A 74 -6.01 -7.68 -9.44
N THR A 75 -6.62 -8.44 -8.53
CA THR A 75 -6.20 -9.81 -8.19
C THR A 75 -6.19 -10.72 -9.41
N LYS A 76 -7.15 -10.57 -10.35
CA LYS A 76 -7.15 -11.33 -11.61
C LYS A 76 -6.03 -10.94 -12.60
N ARG A 77 -5.31 -9.83 -12.35
CA ARG A 77 -4.26 -9.30 -13.24
C ARG A 77 -2.84 -9.52 -12.70
N VAL A 78 -2.71 -9.87 -11.42
CA VAL A 78 -1.41 -10.16 -10.80
C VAL A 78 -1.22 -11.68 -10.72
N GLU A 79 0.01 -12.14 -10.89
CA GLU A 79 0.32 -13.57 -10.89
C GLU A 79 0.39 -14.18 -9.48
N LYS A 80 0.85 -13.38 -8.51
CA LYS A 80 0.97 -13.78 -7.10
C LYS A 80 -0.27 -13.42 -6.31
N SER A 81 -0.43 -14.02 -5.14
CA SER A 81 -1.50 -13.64 -4.23
C SER A 81 -1.31 -12.18 -3.75
N PRO A 82 -2.38 -11.50 -3.29
CA PRO A 82 -2.29 -10.15 -2.73
C PRO A 82 -1.24 -10.03 -1.61
N GLU A 83 -1.11 -11.05 -0.76
CA GLU A 83 -0.21 -11.09 0.39
C GLU A 83 1.26 -11.19 -0.01
N GLU A 84 1.54 -11.79 -1.17
CA GLU A 84 2.89 -11.95 -1.73
C GLU A 84 3.24 -10.86 -2.76
N THR A 85 2.27 -9.98 -3.06
CA THR A 85 2.42 -8.89 -4.03
C THR A 85 2.78 -7.61 -3.28
N GLY A 86 4.05 -7.22 -3.32
CA GLY A 86 4.48 -5.94 -2.75
C GLY A 86 3.75 -4.76 -3.39
N GLY A 87 3.32 -3.78 -2.58
CA GLY A 87 2.62 -2.59 -3.06
C GLY A 87 1.14 -2.78 -3.36
N PHE A 88 0.54 -3.93 -3.02
CA PHE A 88 -0.85 -4.23 -3.34
C PHE A 88 -1.83 -3.27 -2.63
N GLN A 89 -1.51 -2.88 -1.38
CA GLN A 89 -2.33 -1.95 -0.59
C GLN A 89 -2.34 -0.53 -1.20
N GLU A 90 -1.27 -0.13 -1.86
CA GLU A 90 -1.07 1.20 -2.44
C GLU A 90 -1.61 1.31 -3.88
N ALA A 91 -2.01 0.19 -4.50
CA ALA A 91 -2.54 0.16 -5.86
C ALA A 91 -3.73 1.13 -6.13
N PRO A 92 -4.69 1.33 -5.20
CA PRO A 92 -5.74 2.34 -5.35
C PRO A 92 -5.19 3.76 -5.53
N LEU A 93 -4.09 4.11 -4.87
CA LEU A 93 -3.49 5.45 -4.99
C LEU A 93 -2.97 5.71 -6.39
N ALA A 94 -2.32 4.71 -7.01
CA ALA A 94 -1.86 4.81 -8.40
C ALA A 94 -3.03 4.92 -9.38
N TYR A 95 -4.13 4.19 -9.10
CA TYR A 95 -5.36 4.28 -9.88
C TYR A 95 -5.97 5.69 -9.83
N ASP A 96 -6.08 6.25 -8.62
CA ASP A 96 -6.62 7.59 -8.41
C ASP A 96 -5.70 8.70 -8.93
N ALA A 97 -4.39 8.52 -8.89
CA ALA A 97 -3.43 9.48 -9.45
C ALA A 97 -3.64 9.68 -10.96
N ILE A 98 -3.87 8.60 -11.71
CA ILE A 98 -4.15 8.67 -13.15
C ILE A 98 -5.52 9.29 -13.42
N TRP A 99 -6.54 8.98 -12.61
CA TRP A 99 -7.84 9.64 -12.70
C TRP A 99 -7.75 11.14 -12.42
N ALA A 100 -7.03 11.54 -11.37
CA ALA A 100 -6.82 12.94 -11.03
C ALA A 100 -6.10 13.69 -12.16
N LEU A 101 -5.07 13.08 -12.75
CA LEU A 101 -4.38 13.61 -13.93
C LEU A 101 -5.35 13.80 -15.10
N ALA A 102 -6.13 12.77 -15.45
CA ALA A 102 -7.08 12.84 -16.56
C ALA A 102 -8.13 13.95 -16.36
N LEU A 103 -8.66 14.10 -15.15
CA LEU A 103 -9.61 15.16 -14.80
C LEU A 103 -8.99 16.55 -14.86
N ALA A 104 -7.75 16.70 -14.37
CA ALA A 104 -7.02 17.95 -14.42
C ALA A 104 -6.72 18.38 -15.87
N LEU A 105 -6.27 17.45 -16.71
CA LEU A 105 -6.02 17.69 -18.13
C LEU A 105 -7.31 18.03 -18.87
N ASN A 106 -8.41 17.34 -18.59
CA ASN A 106 -9.72 17.63 -19.19
C ASN A 106 -10.18 19.07 -18.90
N LYS A 107 -10.07 19.51 -17.64
CA LYS A 107 -10.38 20.90 -17.25
C LYS A 107 -9.44 21.90 -17.92
N THR A 108 -8.15 21.57 -17.97
CA THR A 108 -7.13 22.45 -18.59
C THR A 108 -7.37 22.63 -20.08
N SER A 109 -7.70 21.55 -20.80
CA SER A 109 -8.03 21.60 -22.23
C SER A 109 -9.18 22.56 -22.53
N ALA A 110 -10.25 22.51 -21.73
CA ALA A 110 -11.39 23.41 -21.87
C ALA A 110 -11.02 24.90 -21.70
N GLU A 111 -10.06 25.22 -20.82
CA GLU A 111 -9.56 26.59 -20.66
C GLU A 111 -8.58 27.01 -21.75
N LEU A 112 -7.75 26.10 -22.25
CA LEU A 112 -6.78 26.39 -23.32
C LEU A 112 -7.47 26.71 -24.65
N VAL A 113 -8.56 26.00 -24.98
CA VAL A 113 -9.34 26.26 -26.20
C VAL A 113 -9.85 27.70 -26.25
N LYS A 114 -10.21 28.30 -25.10
CA LYS A 114 -10.63 29.72 -25.01
C LYS A 114 -9.50 30.70 -25.37
N LYS A 115 -8.25 30.25 -25.30
CA LYS A 115 -7.04 31.02 -25.62
C LYS A 115 -6.45 30.64 -26.99
N GLY A 116 -7.11 29.75 -27.75
CA GLY A 116 -6.57 29.23 -29.01
C GLY A 116 -5.34 28.33 -28.84
N LEU A 117 -5.16 27.75 -27.65
CA LEU A 117 -4.07 26.83 -27.31
C LEU A 117 -4.63 25.42 -27.11
N ARG A 118 -3.76 24.40 -27.18
CA ARG A 118 -4.09 23.01 -26.89
C ARG A 118 -3.05 22.37 -25.98
N LEU A 119 -3.38 21.22 -25.40
CA LEU A 119 -2.46 20.46 -24.54
C LEU A 119 -1.22 19.98 -25.32
N GLU A 120 -1.39 19.67 -26.61
CA GLU A 120 -0.33 19.19 -27.50
C GLU A 120 0.69 20.27 -27.84
N ASP A 121 0.41 21.54 -27.54
CA ASP A 121 1.33 22.64 -27.79
C ASP A 121 2.38 22.78 -26.67
N PHE A 122 2.33 21.90 -25.65
CA PHE A 122 3.34 21.80 -24.60
C PHE A 122 4.60 21.08 -25.11
N ASN A 123 5.73 21.78 -25.11
CA ASN A 123 7.06 21.30 -25.49
C ASN A 123 7.99 21.29 -24.27
#